data_AF-A0A645IDV5-F1
#
_entry.id   AF-A0A645IDV5-F1
#
_cell.length_a   1.000
_cell.length_b   1.000
_cell.length_c   1.000
_cell.angle_alpha   90.00
_cell.angle_beta   90.00
_cell.angle_gamma   90.00
#
_symmetry.space_group_name_H-M   'P 1'
#
loop_
_entity.id
_entity.type
_entity.pdbx_description
1 polymer ?
#
loop_
_entity_poly.entity_id
_entity_poly.type
_entity_poly.pdbx_seq_one_letter_code
_entity_poly.pdbx_strand_id
1 'polypeptide(L)'
;MISGTSGIAGGADTNFVLQKDKRTENTATLICTGRDIEGRELLLEFNRYAFVWELVSPIILDALIIPGEIILLCDFVKSIGSFTGTATELAAVLKLELQPAVLKKRIIKHMEHLNKNGICYSENRTFERREFSLCYDGNDDMTVETTLQNLPSLPSAPSEGSDTATVAPCSPLCAEIGDGVA
;
A
#
# COMPACT_ATOMS: atom_id res chain seq x y z
N MET A 1 2.93 -13.78 25.61
CA MET A 1 2.31 -12.98 26.70
C MET A 1 3.43 -12.29 27.47
N ILE A 2 3.40 -10.97 27.59
CA ILE A 2 4.40 -10.22 28.36
C ILE A 2 4.05 -10.40 29.83
N SER A 3 4.88 -11.13 30.58
CA SER A 3 4.61 -11.44 31.99
C SER A 3 5.08 -10.31 32.90
N GLY A 4 4.24 -9.91 33.85
CA GLY A 4 4.62 -9.00 34.95
C GLY A 4 3.80 -7.71 35.05
N THR A 5 3.21 -7.22 33.97
CA THR A 5 2.36 -6.00 33.99
C THR A 5 1.58 -5.83 32.69
N SER A 6 0.28 -5.54 32.79
CA SER A 6 -0.54 -5.14 31.64
C SER A 6 -0.29 -3.69 31.21
N GLY A 7 0.37 -2.89 32.05
CA GLY A 7 0.62 -1.47 31.80
C GLY A 7 1.60 -1.21 30.65
N ILE A 8 2.57 -2.11 30.44
CA ILE A 8 3.53 -1.96 29.32
C ILE A 8 2.83 -2.16 27.98
N ALA A 9 2.07 -3.25 27.83
CA ALA A 9 1.35 -3.52 26.59
C ALA A 9 0.23 -2.51 26.35
N GLY A 10 -0.42 -2.02 27.42
CA GLY A 10 -1.52 -1.05 27.33
C GLY A 10 -1.09 0.41 27.10
N GLY A 11 0.16 0.76 27.40
CA GLY A 11 0.69 2.11 27.21
C GLY A 11 1.47 2.32 25.91
N ALA A 12 1.79 1.25 25.18
CA ALA A 12 2.54 1.32 23.92
C ALA A 12 1.59 1.49 22.72
N ASP A 13 1.94 2.35 21.76
CA ASP A 13 1.20 2.50 20.50
C ASP A 13 1.29 1.23 19.63
N THR A 14 2.41 0.50 19.73
CA THR A 14 2.69 -0.75 18.99
C THR A 14 3.44 -1.75 19.86
N ASN A 15 3.19 -3.03 19.62
CA ASN A 15 3.80 -4.17 20.29
C ASN A 15 4.28 -5.19 19.26
N PHE A 16 5.54 -5.60 19.38
CA PHE A 16 6.15 -6.66 18.57
C PHE A 16 6.61 -7.80 19.48
N VAL A 17 5.99 -8.96 19.33
CA VAL A 17 6.25 -10.14 20.19
C VAL A 17 6.79 -11.26 19.33
N LEU A 18 8.05 -11.62 19.55
CA LEU A 18 8.66 -12.78 18.92
C LEU A 18 8.39 -14.03 19.76
N GLN A 19 7.65 -14.98 19.20
CA GLN A 19 7.23 -16.21 19.89
C GLN A 19 7.76 -17.44 19.15
N LYS A 20 8.51 -18.28 19.87
CA LYS A 20 8.91 -19.61 19.39
C LYS A 20 7.89 -20.65 19.81
N ASP A 21 7.58 -21.62 18.95
CA ASP A 21 6.70 -22.74 19.32
C ASP A 21 7.42 -23.69 20.30
N LYS A 22 8.68 -24.02 20.02
CA LYS A 22 9.57 -24.68 20.99
C LYS A 22 10.82 -23.85 21.27
N ARG A 23 11.32 -23.92 22.51
CA ARG A 23 12.52 -23.17 22.95
C ARG A 23 13.77 -23.48 22.11
N THR A 24 13.87 -24.70 21.57
CA THR A 24 14.99 -25.17 20.75
C THR A 24 14.83 -24.91 19.26
N GLU A 25 13.65 -24.48 18.80
CA GLU A 25 13.40 -24.26 17.39
C GLU A 25 14.13 -23.02 16.88
N ASN A 26 14.50 -23.11 15.61
CA ASN A 26 15.16 -22.04 14.87
C ASN A 26 14.15 -21.06 14.27
N THR A 27 12.89 -21.46 14.19
CA THR A 27 11.78 -20.65 13.70
C THR A 27 11.06 -19.95 14.85
N ALA A 28 10.49 -18.79 14.55
CA ALA A 28 9.65 -18.03 15.47
C ALA A 28 8.62 -17.21 14.68
N THR A 29 7.46 -16.98 15.28
CA THR A 29 6.44 -16.08 14.75
C THR A 29 6.59 -14.73 15.43
N LEU A 30 6.79 -13.68 14.63
CA LEU A 30 6.75 -12.29 15.08
C LEU A 30 5.32 -11.77 14.96
N ILE A 31 4.70 -11.51 16.09
CA ILE A 31 3.33 -10.99 16.20
C ILE A 31 3.42 -9.47 16.33
N CYS A 32 2.84 -8.77 15.36
CA CYS A 32 2.79 -7.32 15.26
C CYS A 32 1.38 -6.82 15.58
N THR A 33 1.23 -6.00 16.61
CA THR A 33 -0.05 -5.38 16.97
C THR A 33 0.16 -3.91 17.31
N GLY A 34 -0.84 -3.07 17.07
CA GLY A 34 -0.76 -1.66 17.42
C GLY A 34 -2.04 -0.90 17.07
N ARG A 35 -2.11 0.37 17.48
CA ARG A 35 -3.27 1.23 17.20
C ARG A 35 -3.39 1.58 15.71
N ASP A 36 -2.24 1.85 15.09
CA ASP A 36 -2.16 2.41 13.73
C ASP A 36 -1.70 1.37 12.69
N ILE A 37 -1.58 0.10 13.09
CA ILE A 37 -1.20 -1.02 12.21
C ILE A 37 -2.21 -2.16 12.33
N GLU A 38 -2.46 -2.85 11.23
CA GLU A 38 -3.20 -4.11 11.28
C GLU A 38 -2.40 -5.18 12.03
N GLY A 39 -3.11 -6.02 12.77
CA GLY A 39 -2.51 -7.20 13.40
C GLY A 39 -1.93 -8.13 12.35
N ARG A 40 -0.64 -8.46 12.46
CA ARG A 40 0.07 -9.31 11.50
C ARG A 40 0.97 -10.32 12.19
N GLU A 41 1.17 -11.47 11.56
CA GLU A 41 2.09 -12.51 12.02
C GLU A 41 3.10 -12.80 10.91
N LEU A 42 4.39 -12.75 11.25
CA LEU A 42 5.49 -13.00 10.32
C LEU A 42 6.28 -14.22 10.77
N LEU A 43 6.46 -15.21 9.89
CA LEU A 43 7.28 -16.37 10.19
C LEU A 43 8.74 -16.06 9.91
N LEU A 44 9.57 -16.11 10.95
CA LEU A 44 11.00 -15.82 10.89
C LEU A 44 11.82 -17.08 11.18
N GLU A 45 13.00 -17.19 10.58
CA GLU A 45 14.01 -18.19 10.87
C GLU A 45 15.30 -17.51 11.32
N PHE A 46 15.90 -18.02 12.39
CA PHE A 46 17.12 -17.48 12.95
C PHE A 46 18.35 -18.01 12.19
N ASN A 47 19.00 -17.15 11.42
CA ASN A 47 20.27 -17.47 10.79
C ASN A 47 21.38 -17.49 11.85
N ARG A 48 21.89 -18.68 12.18
CA ARG A 48 22.92 -18.88 13.22
C ARG A 48 24.31 -18.39 12.82
N TYR A 49 24.57 -18.20 11.52
CA TYR A 49 25.85 -17.71 11.02
C TYR A 49 25.90 -16.18 11.07
N ALA A 50 24.81 -15.53 10.66
CA ALA A 50 24.72 -14.07 10.62
C ALA A 50 24.08 -13.45 11.88
N PHE A 51 23.52 -14.29 12.78
CA PHE A 51 22.82 -13.88 14.00
C PHE A 51 21.64 -12.94 13.76
N VAL A 52 20.94 -13.12 12.64
CA VAL A 52 19.78 -12.32 12.24
C VAL A 52 18.54 -13.20 12.07
N TRP A 53 17.37 -12.60 12.26
CA TRP A 53 16.09 -13.22 11.94
C TRP A 53 15.73 -12.89 10.50
N GLU A 54 15.59 -13.92 9.68
CA GLU A 54 15.25 -13.82 8.27
C GLU A 54 13.78 -14.20 8.07
N LEU A 55 13.09 -13.48 7.20
CA LEU A 55 11.70 -13.75 6.87
C LEU A 55 11.60 -15.01 6.00
N VAL A 56 10.87 -16.02 6.47
CA VAL A 56 10.75 -17.32 5.80
C VAL A 56 9.71 -17.27 4.67
N SER A 57 8.63 -16.52 4.89
CA SER A 57 7.54 -16.37 3.92
C SER A 57 7.40 -14.93 3.45
N PRO A 58 7.21 -14.67 2.15
CA PRO A 58 6.95 -13.33 1.67
C PRO A 58 5.71 -12.76 2.37
N ILE A 59 5.75 -11.47 2.73
CA ILE A 59 4.62 -10.77 3.31
C ILE A 59 3.56 -10.64 2.22
N ILE A 60 2.56 -11.51 2.27
CA ILE A 60 1.38 -11.39 1.41
C ILE A 60 0.56 -10.24 1.98
N LEU A 61 0.74 -9.04 1.44
CA LEU A 61 -0.18 -7.95 1.65
C LEU A 61 -1.52 -8.37 1.01
N ASP A 62 -2.52 -8.66 1.83
CA ASP A 62 -3.90 -8.95 1.39
C ASP A 62 -4.48 -7.87 0.45
N ALA A 63 -3.84 -6.70 0.41
CA ALA A 63 -4.16 -5.59 -0.47
C ALA A 63 -3.85 -5.83 -1.98
N LEU A 64 -3.09 -6.86 -2.37
CA LEU A 64 -2.62 -6.96 -3.78
C LEU A 64 -2.74 -8.33 -4.47
N ILE A 65 -3.38 -9.34 -3.87
CA ILE A 65 -3.74 -10.52 -4.67
C ILE A 65 -4.87 -10.12 -5.61
N ILE A 66 -4.50 -9.79 -6.84
CA ILE A 66 -5.44 -9.55 -7.92
C ILE A 66 -6.03 -10.91 -8.30
N PRO A 67 -7.36 -11.08 -8.19
CA PRO A 67 -8.01 -12.32 -8.59
C PRO A 67 -7.76 -12.61 -10.07
N GLY A 68 -7.58 -13.87 -10.44
CA GLY A 68 -7.32 -14.27 -11.83
C GLY A 68 -8.41 -13.80 -12.80
N GLU A 69 -9.66 -13.65 -12.33
CA GLU A 69 -10.76 -13.13 -13.14
C GLU A 69 -10.57 -11.66 -13.54
N ILE A 70 -9.92 -10.85 -12.69
CA ILE A 70 -9.61 -9.45 -13.01
C ILE A 70 -8.48 -9.36 -14.04
N ILE A 71 -7.51 -10.27 -13.97
CA ILE A 71 -6.43 -10.37 -14.98
C ILE A 71 -7.03 -10.73 -16.35
N LEU A 72 -7.87 -11.77 -16.39
CA LEU A 72 -8.58 -12.17 -17.62
C LEU A 72 -9.47 -11.05 -18.18
N LEU A 73 -10.13 -10.30 -17.31
CA LEU A 73 -10.91 -9.13 -17.71
C LEU A 73 -10.01 -8.05 -18.36
N CYS A 74 -8.84 -7.77 -17.78
CA CYS A 74 -7.90 -6.82 -18.35
C CYS A 74 -7.48 -7.22 -19.77
N ASP A 75 -7.08 -8.49 -19.96
CA ASP A 75 -6.66 -9.01 -21.25
C ASP A 75 -7.80 -8.95 -22.28
N PHE A 76 -9.02 -9.27 -21.85
CA PHE A 76 -10.20 -9.20 -22.69
C PHE A 76 -10.48 -7.76 -23.15
N VAL A 77 -10.55 -6.79 -22.22
CA VAL A 77 -10.85 -5.39 -22.58
C VAL A 77 -9.75 -4.79 -23.46
N LYS A 78 -8.48 -5.13 -23.21
CA LYS A 78 -7.37 -4.74 -24.10
C LYS A 78 -7.51 -5.33 -25.50
N SER A 79 -8.04 -6.55 -25.64
CA SER A 79 -8.23 -7.19 -26.94
C SER A 79 -9.37 -6.59 -27.78
N ILE A 80 -10.44 -6.11 -27.13
CA ILE A 80 -11.63 -5.56 -27.82
C ILE A 80 -11.70 -4.03 -27.82
N GLY A 81 -10.86 -3.36 -27.03
CA GLY A 81 -10.83 -1.91 -26.85
C GLY A 81 -11.89 -1.39 -25.86
N SER A 82 -13.15 -1.79 -26.00
CA SER A 82 -14.19 -1.41 -25.04
C SER A 82 -15.31 -2.44 -24.91
N PHE A 83 -15.83 -2.57 -23.71
CA PHE A 83 -16.99 -3.39 -23.38
C PHE A 83 -18.08 -2.50 -22.78
N THR A 84 -19.32 -2.61 -23.27
CA THR A 84 -20.50 -2.03 -22.62
C THR A 84 -21.55 -3.11 -22.49
N GLY A 85 -22.06 -3.30 -21.28
CA GLY A 85 -23.11 -4.28 -21.03
C GLY A 85 -23.35 -4.57 -19.56
N THR A 86 -23.99 -5.70 -19.30
CA THR A 86 -24.30 -6.19 -17.96
C THR A 86 -23.22 -7.13 -17.43
N ALA A 87 -23.18 -7.30 -16.11
CA ALA A 87 -22.22 -8.22 -15.48
C ALA A 87 -22.47 -9.68 -15.89
N THR A 88 -23.70 -10.02 -16.29
CA THR A 88 -24.06 -11.36 -16.79
C THR A 88 -23.45 -11.62 -18.16
N GLU A 89 -23.56 -10.65 -19.07
CA GLU A 89 -22.94 -10.72 -20.40
C GLU A 89 -21.42 -10.80 -20.29
N LEU A 90 -20.82 -9.99 -19.41
CA LEU A 90 -19.39 -10.03 -19.18
C LEU A 90 -18.92 -11.39 -18.63
N ALA A 91 -19.64 -11.96 -17.65
CA ALA A 91 -19.32 -13.28 -17.11
C ALA A 91 -19.42 -14.39 -18.17
N ALA A 92 -20.44 -14.33 -19.03
CA ALA A 92 -20.62 -15.28 -20.12
C ALA A 92 -19.49 -15.20 -21.16
N VAL A 93 -19.07 -13.99 -21.53
CA VAL A 93 -17.97 -13.79 -22.50
C VAL A 93 -16.64 -14.29 -21.95
N LEU A 94 -16.36 -14.01 -20.67
CA LEU A 94 -15.15 -14.48 -19.99
C LEU A 94 -15.24 -15.97 -19.58
N LYS A 95 -16.37 -16.64 -19.86
CA LYS A 95 -16.66 -18.03 -19.45
C LYS A 95 -16.41 -18.28 -17.95
N LEU A 96 -16.76 -17.29 -17.12
CA LEU A 96 -16.61 -17.36 -15.67
C LEU A 96 -17.89 -17.93 -15.06
N GLU A 97 -17.77 -18.98 -14.26
CA GLU A 97 -18.86 -19.51 -13.43
C GLU A 97 -19.06 -18.68 -12.16
N LEU A 98 -19.12 -17.35 -12.29
CA LEU A 98 -19.25 -16.42 -11.18
C LEU A 98 -20.58 -15.68 -11.22
N GLN A 99 -21.19 -15.48 -10.06
CA GLN A 99 -22.40 -14.67 -9.94
C GLN A 99 -22.12 -13.23 -10.42
N PRO A 100 -23.00 -12.64 -11.26
CA PRO A 100 -22.80 -11.29 -11.80
C PRO A 100 -22.54 -10.22 -10.73
N ALA A 101 -23.20 -10.35 -9.57
CA ALA A 101 -23.00 -9.45 -8.43
C ALA A 101 -21.59 -9.55 -7.83
N VAL A 102 -21.01 -10.75 -7.78
CA VAL A 102 -19.65 -10.98 -7.26
C VAL A 102 -18.62 -10.42 -8.24
N LEU A 103 -18.81 -10.64 -9.55
CA LEU A 103 -17.94 -10.08 -10.58
C LEU A 103 -17.92 -8.56 -10.50
N LYS A 104 -19.09 -7.91 -10.44
CA LYS A 104 -19.18 -6.45 -10.28
C LYS A 104 -18.46 -5.96 -9.02
N LYS A 105 -18.66 -6.63 -7.88
CA LYS A 105 -17.97 -6.27 -6.62
C LYS A 105 -16.45 -6.40 -6.74
N ARG A 106 -15.94 -7.43 -7.43
CA ARG A 106 -14.51 -7.61 -7.67
C ARG A 106 -13.94 -6.53 -8.57
N ILE A 107 -14.64 -6.17 -9.66
CA ILE A 107 -14.23 -5.07 -10.55
C ILE A 107 -14.07 -3.77 -9.76
N ILE A 108 -15.07 -3.42 -8.95
CA ILE A 108 -15.02 -2.20 -8.11
C ILE A 108 -13.88 -2.29 -7.09
N LYS A 109 -13.69 -3.45 -6.44
CA LYS A 109 -12.60 -3.65 -5.46
C LYS A 109 -11.22 -3.46 -6.07
N HIS A 110 -11.01 -3.87 -7.32
CA HIS A 110 -9.73 -3.84 -8.02
C HIS A 110 -9.64 -2.72 -9.07
N MET A 111 -10.43 -1.64 -8.92
CA MET A 111 -10.45 -0.52 -9.87
C MET A 111 -9.07 0.14 -10.03
N GLU A 112 -8.30 0.27 -8.95
CA GLU A 112 -6.95 0.84 -9.03
C GLU A 112 -6.04 0.01 -9.94
N HIS A 113 -6.16 -1.32 -9.91
CA HIS A 113 -5.41 -2.19 -10.80
C HIS A 113 -5.86 -2.07 -12.26
N LEU A 114 -7.16 -1.94 -12.51
CA LEU A 114 -7.72 -1.71 -13.84
C LEU A 114 -7.21 -0.38 -14.42
N ASN A 115 -7.24 0.70 -13.63
CA ASN A 115 -6.75 2.02 -14.04
C ASN A 115 -5.25 2.00 -14.35
N LYS A 116 -4.43 1.29 -13.55
CA LYS A 116 -2.99 1.09 -13.85
C LYS A 116 -2.74 0.33 -15.14
N ASN A 117 -3.72 -0.43 -15.62
CA ASN A 117 -3.69 -1.15 -16.90
C ASN A 117 -4.34 -0.35 -18.05
N GLY A 118 -4.65 0.94 -17.85
CA GLY A 118 -5.30 1.79 -18.84
C GLY A 118 -6.79 1.52 -19.02
N ILE A 119 -7.43 0.82 -18.08
CA ILE A 119 -8.86 0.45 -18.17
C ILE A 119 -9.69 1.31 -17.24
N CYS A 120 -10.58 2.11 -17.84
CA CYS A 120 -11.51 2.98 -17.13
C CYS A 120 -12.89 2.32 -16.99
N TYR A 121 -13.51 2.46 -15.81
CA TYR A 121 -14.86 1.97 -15.51
C TYR A 121 -15.86 3.13 -15.42
N SER A 122 -17.02 3.00 -16.08
CA SER A 122 -18.15 3.94 -15.97
C SER A 122 -19.47 3.20 -15.77
N GLU A 123 -20.34 3.72 -14.89
CA GLU A 123 -21.72 3.24 -14.78
C GLU A 123 -22.62 4.02 -15.72
N ASN A 124 -23.39 3.30 -16.54
CA ASN A 124 -24.34 3.89 -17.45
C ASN A 124 -25.75 3.47 -17.03
N ARG A 125 -26.59 4.45 -16.66
CA ARG A 125 -27.99 4.22 -16.34
C ARG A 125 -28.84 4.67 -17.52
N THR A 126 -29.24 3.72 -18.35
CA THR A 126 -30.20 3.95 -19.42
C THR A 126 -31.62 3.81 -18.84
N PHE A 127 -32.61 4.50 -19.43
CA PHE A 127 -34.01 4.51 -18.96
C PHE A 127 -34.59 3.09 -18.80
N GLU A 128 -34.09 2.14 -19.59
CA GLU A 128 -34.57 0.76 -19.62
C GLU A 128 -33.68 -0.23 -18.84
N ARG A 129 -32.37 0.03 -18.66
CA ARG A 129 -31.43 -0.94 -18.05
C ARG A 129 -30.24 -0.26 -17.34
N ARG A 130 -29.71 -0.95 -16.32
CA ARG A 130 -28.47 -0.59 -15.62
C ARG A 130 -27.31 -1.37 -16.23
N GLU A 131 -26.37 -0.68 -16.84
CA GLU A 131 -25.20 -1.27 -17.48
C GLU A 131 -23.92 -0.54 -17.04
N PHE A 132 -22.76 -1.07 -17.42
CA PHE A 132 -21.48 -0.40 -17.20
C PHE A 132 -20.61 -0.54 -18.43
N SER A 133 -19.66 0.37 -18.56
CA SER A 133 -18.66 0.36 -19.62
C SER A 133 -17.26 0.22 -19.04
N LEU A 134 -16.43 -0.57 -19.72
CA LEU A 134 -15.00 -0.70 -19.50
C LEU A 134 -14.31 -0.27 -20.80
N CYS A 135 -13.46 0.73 -20.74
CA CYS A 135 -12.75 1.26 -21.91
C CYS A 135 -11.25 1.20 -21.68
N TYR A 136 -10.52 0.66 -22.65
CA TYR A 136 -9.06 0.70 -22.69
C TYR A 136 -8.61 1.97 -23.41
N ASP A 137 -7.78 2.76 -22.76
CA ASP A 137 -7.28 4.04 -23.26
C ASP A 137 -6.09 3.92 -24.24
N GLY A 138 -5.56 2.71 -24.43
CA GLY A 138 -4.45 2.47 -25.37
C GLY A 138 -3.12 3.08 -24.94
N ASN A 139 -3.00 3.54 -23.70
CA ASN A 139 -1.77 4.13 -23.17
C ASN A 139 -0.98 3.08 -22.38
N ASP A 140 -0.66 1.96 -23.00
CA ASP A 140 0.36 1.03 -22.48
C ASP A 140 1.76 1.57 -22.75
N ASP A 141 2.12 2.67 -22.09
CA ASP A 141 3.52 3.06 -21.99
C ASP A 141 4.24 2.09 -21.03
N MET A 142 4.57 0.93 -21.56
CA MET A 142 5.53 -0.03 -21.01
C MET A 142 6.54 -0.37 -22.10
N THR A 143 7.15 0.66 -22.68
CA THR A 143 8.50 0.53 -23.19
C THR A 143 9.44 0.76 -22.01
N VAL A 144 10.01 -0.32 -21.49
CA VAL A 144 11.20 -0.24 -20.63
C VAL A 144 12.36 0.25 -21.50
N GLU A 145 12.39 1.54 -21.83
CA GLU A 145 13.60 2.17 -22.37
C GLU A 145 14.41 2.71 -21.21
N THR A 146 15.44 1.92 -20.87
CA THR A 146 16.63 2.45 -20.22
C THR A 146 17.28 3.46 -21.18
N THR A 147 16.84 4.70 -21.14
CA THR A 147 17.57 5.82 -21.74
C THR A 147 17.69 6.90 -20.70
N LEU A 148 18.90 6.96 -20.12
CA LEU A 148 19.48 8.12 -19.47
C LEU A 148 19.09 9.40 -20.23
N GLN A 149 18.06 10.08 -19.76
CA GLN A 149 17.79 11.44 -20.20
C GLN A 149 18.73 12.35 -19.43
N ASN A 150 19.86 12.58 -20.11
CA ASN A 150 20.78 13.68 -19.91
C ASN A 150 20.06 14.92 -19.37
N LEU A 151 20.43 15.30 -18.15
CA LEU A 151 20.25 16.65 -17.63
C LEU A 151 20.78 17.66 -18.66
N PRO A 152 19.99 18.66 -19.09
CA PRO A 152 20.57 19.84 -19.68
C PRO A 152 21.31 20.59 -18.56
N SER A 153 22.63 20.40 -18.55
CA SER A 153 23.56 21.25 -17.83
C SER A 153 23.58 22.62 -18.49
N LEU A 154 23.38 23.68 -17.71
CA LEU A 154 23.67 25.07 -18.08
C LEU A 154 23.52 25.96 -16.84
N PRO A 155 24.23 27.10 -16.76
CA PRO A 155 25.64 27.20 -16.41
C PRO A 155 25.85 27.93 -15.08
N SER A 156 27.03 27.72 -14.49
CA SER A 156 27.56 28.51 -13.39
C SER A 156 27.72 29.98 -13.79
N ALA A 157 27.29 30.91 -12.92
CA ALA A 157 27.77 32.28 -12.91
C ALA A 157 28.10 32.70 -11.47
N PRO A 158 29.28 33.29 -11.22
CA PRO A 158 29.69 33.83 -9.92
C PRO A 158 29.29 35.30 -9.80
N SER A 159 29.14 35.81 -8.57
CA SER A 159 29.75 37.08 -8.12
C SER A 159 29.29 37.44 -6.71
N GLU A 160 30.25 37.96 -5.96
CA GLU A 160 30.29 38.36 -4.56
C GLU A 160 29.47 39.61 -4.19
N GLY A 161 29.32 39.84 -2.88
CA GLY A 161 28.98 41.10 -2.21
C GLY A 161 28.00 40.89 -1.05
N SER A 162 28.46 40.78 0.22
CA SER A 162 28.46 41.86 1.25
C SER A 162 27.04 42.45 1.46
N ASP A 163 26.43 42.55 2.65
CA ASP A 163 26.93 42.65 4.02
C ASP A 163 25.75 42.49 5.03
N THR A 164 26.09 42.06 6.25
CA THR A 164 25.53 42.46 7.56
C THR A 164 24.10 42.10 8.02
N ALA A 165 24.08 41.47 9.21
CA ALA A 165 23.17 41.66 10.37
C ALA A 165 21.67 41.33 10.17
N THR A 166 21.05 40.44 10.94
CA THR A 166 20.85 40.60 12.38
C THR A 166 20.31 39.29 12.98
N VAL A 167 20.93 38.88 14.09
CA VAL A 167 20.54 37.78 14.96
C VAL A 167 19.18 38.08 15.61
N ALA A 168 18.19 37.21 15.45
CA ALA A 168 16.98 37.24 16.28
C ALA A 168 17.27 36.48 17.59
N PRO A 169 17.08 37.07 18.78
CA PRO A 169 17.29 36.38 20.05
C PRO A 169 16.11 35.47 20.38
N CYS A 170 16.42 34.23 20.77
CA CYS A 170 15.48 33.36 21.49
C CYS A 170 15.19 33.95 22.88
N SER A 171 13.93 34.16 23.20
CA SER A 171 13.50 34.52 24.56
C SER A 171 13.37 33.26 25.42
N PRO A 172 14.03 33.17 26.58
CA PRO A 172 13.68 32.22 27.63
C PRO A 172 12.59 32.85 28.51
N LEU A 173 11.60 32.08 28.93
CA LEU A 173 10.67 32.49 29.97
C LEU A 173 10.46 31.30 30.93
N CYS A 174 11.44 31.13 31.82
CA CYS A 174 11.20 30.56 33.14
C CYS A 174 10.56 31.66 33.99
N ALA A 175 9.41 31.38 34.58
CA ALA A 175 8.89 32.12 35.73
C ALA A 175 8.77 31.13 36.88
N GLU A 176 9.68 31.23 37.84
CA GLU A 176 9.43 30.81 39.21
C GLU A 176 8.40 31.76 39.82
N ILE A 177 7.36 31.20 40.44
CA ILE A 177 6.61 31.89 41.49
C ILE A 177 6.73 30.99 42.72
N GLY A 178 7.43 31.52 43.71
CA GLY A 178 7.61 30.91 45.01
C GLY A 178 6.37 30.97 45.89
N ASP A 179 6.40 30.06 46.85
CA ASP A 179 6.14 30.23 48.28
C ASP A 179 4.84 30.89 48.75
N GLY A 180 4.09 30.16 49.58
CA GLY A 180 2.84 30.62 50.17
C GLY A 180 2.16 29.58 51.05
N VAL A 181 2.69 29.43 52.26
CA VAL A 181 2.27 28.63 53.42
C VAL A 181 0.80 28.86 53.85
N ALA A 182 0.08 27.76 54.14
CA ALA A 182 -0.67 27.48 55.39
C ALA A 182 -1.44 26.17 55.27
#